data_AF-A0AAV8E1K2-F1
#
_entry.id   AF-A0AAV8E1K2-F1
#
_cell.length_a   1.000
_cell.length_b   1.000
_cell.length_c   1.000
_cell.angle_alpha   90.00
_cell.angle_beta   90.00
_cell.angle_gamma   90.00
#
_symmetry.space_group_name_H-M   'P 1'
#
loop_
_entity.id
_entity.type
_entity.pdbx_description
1 polymer ?
#
loop_
_entity_poly.entity_id
_entity_poly.type
_entity_poly.pdbx_seq_one_letter_code
_entity_poly.pdbx_strand_id
1 'polypeptide(L)'
;MVEARKGISCCKHVVLPVLVVLIVAVIIFLVKDKAHPSPVPSIPSSTPSAAPAPMVPTLENGTYGAALATSIQFLQIQKAGKLVGNTIAWRGDSALNDGKGASLDLSKGLYDAGDHMKFGFPMAFTGTILSWTILEYKQLLTGYGKLNLALDNLRWITDYLVNAHSADNVLCIQVGDPKVDHSCWDRPESMTEERPLLFINKTSPGSDVAGETAAALAAASLVFKSSNATYSSSLLKHAKQLFDFADKYRGIYSYTFPDLANYYNSTDYHDELLWAAAWLYHATGNMTYLQYTTDNGKKFKGYGDPTYFSWDDKRAGTQV
;
A
#
# COMPACT_ATOMS: atom_id res chain seq x y z
N MET A 1 78.02 -12.29 62.03
CA MET A 1 78.20 -12.83 60.68
C MET A 1 77.31 -12.04 59.75
N VAL A 2 77.93 -11.35 58.76
CA VAL A 2 77.33 -10.75 57.53
C VAL A 2 76.45 -9.51 57.79
N GLU A 3 76.94 -8.25 57.64
CA GLU A 3 77.02 -7.42 56.40
C GLU A 3 75.72 -7.47 55.54
N ALA A 4 75.07 -6.40 55.12
CA ALA A 4 75.62 -5.31 54.34
C ALA A 4 74.74 -4.04 54.33
N ARG A 5 75.42 -2.95 54.00
CA ARG A 5 75.00 -1.56 53.87
C ARG A 5 74.16 -1.28 52.62
N LYS A 6 73.25 -0.31 52.78
CA LYS A 6 72.88 0.80 51.88
C LYS A 6 73.55 0.83 50.50
N GLY A 7 72.71 0.88 49.46
CA GLY A 7 73.09 1.17 48.08
C GLY A 7 71.97 1.83 47.26
N ILE A 8 72.03 3.17 47.23
CA ILE A 8 71.84 4.06 46.06
C ILE A 8 70.43 4.23 45.46
N SER A 9 69.81 5.32 45.92
CA SER A 9 68.74 6.10 45.29
C SER A 9 69.23 6.78 44.00
N CYS A 10 69.04 6.17 42.84
CA CYS A 10 69.32 6.87 41.56
C CYS A 10 68.31 6.61 40.43
N CYS A 11 67.32 5.72 40.58
CA CYS A 11 66.37 5.41 39.49
C CYS A 11 65.08 6.22 39.47
N LYS A 12 64.71 6.96 40.54
CA LYS A 12 63.38 7.60 40.60
C LYS A 12 63.29 8.95 39.87
N HIS A 13 64.43 9.60 39.57
CA HIS A 13 64.45 10.91 38.88
C HIS A 13 64.60 10.82 37.36
N VAL A 14 64.87 9.63 36.80
CA VAL A 14 64.96 9.41 35.35
C VAL A 14 63.73 8.66 34.81
N VAL A 15 63.13 7.77 35.61
CA VAL A 15 61.97 6.98 35.16
C VAL A 15 60.73 7.85 34.95
N LEU A 16 60.49 8.84 35.83
CA LEU A 16 59.31 9.70 35.73
C LEU A 16 59.34 10.63 34.49
N PRO A 17 60.42 11.35 34.15
CA PRO A 17 60.47 12.15 32.93
C PRO A 17 60.46 11.29 31.67
N VAL A 18 61.06 10.09 31.67
CA VAL A 18 60.99 9.16 30.52
C VAL A 18 59.56 8.67 30.29
N LEU A 19 58.81 8.38 31.36
CA LEU A 19 57.40 7.98 31.25
C LEU A 19 56.52 9.12 30.72
N VAL A 20 56.76 10.36 31.16
CA VAL A 20 56.03 11.54 30.67
C VAL A 20 56.36 11.82 29.20
N VAL A 21 57.64 11.70 28.80
CA VAL A 21 58.04 11.84 27.38
C VAL A 21 57.42 10.75 26.51
N LEU A 22 57.34 9.52 27.00
CA LEU A 22 56.66 8.42 26.28
C LEU A 22 55.15 8.67 26.15
N ILE A 23 54.48 9.14 27.20
CA ILE A 23 53.05 9.45 27.15
C ILE A 23 52.78 10.64 26.21
N VAL A 24 53.59 11.69 26.26
CA VAL A 24 53.47 12.83 25.34
C VAL A 24 53.78 12.42 23.91
N ALA A 25 54.79 11.57 23.67
CA ALA A 25 55.09 11.04 22.34
C ALA A 25 53.94 10.16 21.80
N VAL A 26 53.31 9.34 22.64
CA VAL A 26 52.14 8.54 22.27
C VAL A 26 50.93 9.43 21.97
N ILE A 27 50.67 10.46 22.77
CA ILE A 27 49.58 11.42 22.51
C ILE A 27 49.84 12.19 21.22
N ILE A 28 51.06 12.67 20.98
CA ILE A 28 51.43 13.34 19.74
C ILE A 28 51.28 12.39 18.55
N PHE A 29 51.71 11.13 18.67
CA PHE A 29 51.55 10.12 17.63
C PHE A 29 50.06 9.88 17.32
N LEU A 30 49.23 9.70 18.34
CA LEU A 30 47.77 9.50 18.20
C LEU A 30 47.04 10.73 17.64
N VAL A 31 47.51 11.94 17.94
CA VAL A 31 46.96 13.19 17.38
C VAL A 31 47.42 13.40 15.93
N LYS A 32 48.67 13.03 15.59
CA LYS A 32 49.18 13.09 14.21
C LYS A 32 48.51 12.05 13.30
N ASP A 33 48.17 10.87 13.84
CA ASP A 33 47.43 9.83 13.12
C ASP A 33 45.98 10.24 12.83
N LYS A 34 45.41 11.15 13.63
CA LYS A 34 44.10 11.78 13.36
C LYS A 34 44.17 13.03 12.48
N ALA A 35 45.36 13.53 12.15
CA ALA A 35 45.55 14.78 11.41
C ALA A 35 46.00 14.59 9.95
N HIS A 36 46.17 13.35 9.49
CA HIS A 36 46.32 13.05 8.07
C HIS A 36 44.98 12.57 7.51
N PRO A 37 44.32 13.32 6.60
CA PRO A 37 43.25 12.74 5.81
C PRO A 37 43.88 11.62 5.00
N SER A 38 43.52 10.37 5.31
CA SER A 38 43.83 9.25 4.44
C SER A 38 43.33 9.60 3.03
N PRO A 39 44.08 9.30 1.95
CA PRO A 39 43.55 9.43 0.61
C PRO A 39 42.28 8.59 0.55
N VAL A 40 41.15 9.24 0.29
CA VAL A 40 39.89 8.54 -0.01
C VAL A 40 40.23 7.56 -1.14
N PRO A 41 40.02 6.24 -0.97
CA PRO A 41 40.19 5.31 -2.06
C PRO A 41 39.31 5.80 -3.20
N SER A 42 39.92 6.12 -4.35
CA SER A 42 39.17 6.45 -5.56
C SER A 42 38.35 5.22 -5.93
N ILE A 43 37.08 5.24 -5.57
CA ILE A 43 36.07 4.32 -6.11
C ILE A 43 36.17 4.50 -7.63
N PRO A 44 36.45 3.44 -8.42
CA PRO A 44 36.36 3.53 -9.85
C PRO A 44 34.99 4.13 -10.17
N SER A 45 34.95 5.21 -10.93
CA SER A 45 33.72 5.77 -11.43
C SER A 45 33.10 4.78 -12.42
N SER A 46 32.56 3.68 -11.92
CA SER A 46 31.44 3.02 -12.56
C SER A 46 30.30 4.00 -12.36
N THR A 47 30.03 4.78 -13.41
CA THR A 47 28.69 5.28 -13.66
C THR A 47 27.73 4.18 -13.24
N PRO A 48 26.77 4.43 -12.32
CA PRO A 48 25.69 3.49 -12.12
C PRO A 48 25.14 3.24 -13.52
N SER A 49 25.23 2.00 -14.00
CA SER A 49 24.45 1.62 -15.17
C SER A 49 23.04 2.00 -14.78
N ALA A 50 22.49 3.01 -15.46
CA ALA A 50 21.13 3.45 -15.22
C ALA A 50 20.31 2.16 -15.20
N ALA A 51 19.58 1.93 -14.10
CA ALA A 51 18.57 0.90 -14.08
C ALA A 51 17.82 1.02 -15.41
N PRO A 52 17.70 -0.05 -16.20
CA PRO A 52 17.09 0.05 -17.50
C PRO A 52 15.77 0.78 -17.30
N ALA A 53 15.63 1.94 -17.96
CA ALA A 53 14.39 2.68 -17.93
C ALA A 53 13.28 1.66 -18.22
N PRO A 54 12.16 1.67 -17.47
CA PRO A 54 11.08 0.73 -17.73
C PRO A 54 10.83 0.73 -19.23
N MET A 55 11.04 -0.44 -19.85
CA MET A 55 10.97 -0.59 -21.29
C MET A 55 9.56 -0.19 -21.67
N VAL A 56 9.38 1.06 -22.12
CA VAL A 56 8.13 1.54 -22.69
C VAL A 56 7.92 0.63 -23.89
N PRO A 57 6.99 -0.33 -23.84
CA PRO A 57 6.77 -1.21 -24.99
C PRO A 57 6.50 -0.29 -26.17
N THR A 58 7.29 -0.44 -27.22
CA THR A 58 7.09 0.31 -28.45
C THR A 58 5.62 0.17 -28.85
N LEU A 59 5.00 1.30 -29.19
CA LEU A 59 3.62 1.46 -29.65
C LEU A 59 3.37 0.74 -30.99
N GLU A 60 3.75 -0.52 -31.10
CA GLU A 60 3.11 -1.39 -32.06
C GLU A 60 1.72 -1.69 -31.53
N ASN A 61 0.72 -1.52 -32.39
CA ASN A 61 -0.64 -2.01 -32.20
C ASN A 61 -0.66 -3.55 -32.24
N GLY A 62 0.20 -4.17 -31.44
CA GLY A 62 0.32 -5.60 -31.26
C GLY A 62 -0.68 -6.12 -30.23
N THR A 63 -0.60 -7.41 -29.97
CA THR A 63 -1.45 -8.17 -29.05
C THR A 63 -1.57 -7.54 -27.66
N TYR A 64 -0.51 -6.91 -27.13
CA TYR A 64 -0.52 -6.29 -25.80
C TYR A 64 -1.34 -5.01 -25.70
N GLY A 65 -1.33 -4.16 -26.73
CA GLY A 65 -2.15 -2.94 -26.75
C GLY A 65 -3.65 -3.28 -26.77
N ALA A 66 -4.01 -4.30 -27.56
CA ALA A 66 -5.36 -4.84 -27.58
C ALA A 66 -5.74 -5.50 -26.23
N ALA A 67 -4.86 -6.30 -25.64
CA ALA A 67 -5.09 -6.92 -24.34
C ALA A 67 -5.29 -5.86 -23.22
N LEU A 68 -4.47 -4.81 -23.19
CA LEU A 68 -4.62 -3.70 -22.25
C LEU A 68 -5.97 -2.99 -22.45
N ALA A 69 -6.34 -2.71 -23.69
CA ALA A 69 -7.61 -2.09 -24.03
C ALA A 69 -8.81 -2.93 -23.53
N THR A 70 -8.78 -4.24 -23.75
CA THR A 70 -9.81 -5.18 -23.28
C THR A 70 -9.84 -5.26 -21.76
N SER A 71 -8.69 -5.33 -21.09
CA SER A 71 -8.61 -5.39 -19.62
C SER A 71 -9.19 -4.14 -18.95
N ILE A 72 -8.87 -2.94 -19.45
CA ILE A 72 -9.46 -1.69 -18.92
C ILE A 72 -10.96 -1.61 -19.22
N GLN A 73 -11.42 -2.13 -20.37
CA GLN A 73 -12.85 -2.21 -20.67
C GLN A 73 -13.57 -3.23 -19.79
N PHE A 74 -12.92 -4.32 -19.38
CA PHE A 74 -13.51 -5.31 -18.47
C PHE A 74 -13.92 -4.68 -17.14
N LEU A 75 -13.14 -3.75 -16.57
CA LEU A 75 -13.56 -3.03 -15.36
C LEU A 75 -14.82 -2.16 -15.58
N GLN A 76 -15.03 -1.64 -16.79
CA GLN A 76 -16.28 -0.94 -17.14
C GLN A 76 -17.46 -1.91 -17.15
N ILE A 77 -17.24 -3.14 -17.63
CA ILE A 77 -18.21 -4.24 -17.64
C ILE A 77 -18.56 -4.72 -16.23
N GLN A 78 -17.72 -4.50 -15.23
CA GLN A 78 -18.03 -4.88 -13.84
C GLN A 78 -18.78 -3.80 -13.05
N LYS A 79 -18.96 -2.59 -13.60
CA LYS A 79 -19.59 -1.48 -12.85
C LYS A 79 -21.02 -1.81 -12.44
N ALA A 80 -21.33 -1.61 -11.16
CA ALA A 80 -22.67 -1.53 -10.63
C ALA A 80 -23.16 -0.07 -10.57
N GLY A 81 -24.46 0.14 -10.38
CA GLY A 81 -25.07 1.45 -10.23
C GLY A 81 -25.65 2.00 -11.52
N LYS A 82 -25.92 3.31 -11.54
CA LYS A 82 -26.44 4.02 -12.71
C LYS A 82 -25.31 4.32 -13.69
N LEU A 83 -25.24 3.64 -14.82
CA LEU A 83 -24.11 3.72 -15.74
C LEU A 83 -24.15 5.03 -16.55
N VAL A 84 -23.16 5.89 -16.36
CA VAL A 84 -23.04 7.18 -17.07
C VAL A 84 -22.10 7.05 -18.26
N GLY A 85 -22.55 7.46 -19.45
CA GLY A 85 -21.74 7.36 -20.67
C GLY A 85 -21.40 5.92 -21.07
N ASN A 86 -22.27 4.96 -20.74
CA ASN A 86 -22.04 3.55 -21.00
C ASN A 86 -21.98 3.26 -22.52
N THR A 87 -20.90 2.62 -22.95
CA THR A 87 -20.70 2.16 -24.33
C THR A 87 -20.94 0.66 -24.49
N ILE A 88 -21.21 -0.07 -23.39
CA ILE A 88 -21.46 -1.51 -23.40
C ILE A 88 -22.97 -1.77 -23.52
N ALA A 89 -23.46 -2.05 -24.73
CA ALA A 89 -24.89 -2.10 -25.03
C ALA A 89 -25.70 -3.15 -24.25
N TRP A 90 -25.04 -4.19 -23.73
CA TRP A 90 -25.68 -5.28 -23.00
C TRP A 90 -25.59 -5.13 -21.47
N ARG A 91 -24.96 -4.05 -20.98
CA ARG A 91 -24.97 -3.67 -19.55
C ARG A 91 -25.93 -2.51 -19.32
N GLY A 92 -26.68 -2.57 -18.23
CA GLY A 92 -27.63 -1.53 -17.82
C GLY A 92 -27.48 -1.12 -16.35
N ASP A 93 -28.35 -0.21 -15.94
CA ASP A 93 -28.42 0.28 -14.57
C ASP A 93 -28.84 -0.84 -13.62
N SER A 94 -28.09 -1.04 -12.53
CA SER A 94 -28.32 -2.12 -11.57
C SER A 94 -27.95 -1.70 -10.15
N ALA A 95 -28.41 -2.44 -9.13
CA ALA A 95 -28.07 -2.20 -7.72
C ALA A 95 -28.29 -0.75 -7.23
N LEU A 96 -29.29 -0.05 -7.79
CA LEU A 96 -29.55 1.38 -7.56
C LEU A 96 -30.01 1.71 -6.13
N ASN A 97 -30.34 0.68 -5.34
CA ASN A 97 -30.85 0.82 -3.98
C ASN A 97 -29.83 0.41 -2.91
N ASP A 98 -28.65 -0.08 -3.31
CA ASP A 98 -27.59 -0.46 -2.38
C ASP A 98 -27.24 0.72 -1.46
N GLY A 99 -27.28 0.49 -0.14
CA GLY A 99 -26.96 1.50 0.87
C GLY A 99 -28.13 2.35 1.36
N LYS A 100 -29.25 2.44 0.63
CA LYS A 100 -30.35 3.37 0.96
C LYS A 100 -30.93 3.18 2.36
N GLY A 101 -31.09 1.93 2.79
CA GLY A 101 -31.60 1.60 4.13
C GLY A 101 -30.71 2.10 5.28
N ALA A 102 -29.42 2.32 5.00
CA ALA A 102 -28.45 2.88 5.95
C ALA A 102 -28.17 4.38 5.70
N SER A 103 -28.97 5.06 4.87
CA SER A 103 -28.71 6.44 4.42
C SER A 103 -27.35 6.64 3.74
N LEU A 104 -26.85 5.61 3.04
CA LEU A 104 -25.63 5.65 2.25
C LEU A 104 -25.96 5.49 0.76
N ASP A 105 -25.09 6.00 -0.12
CA ASP A 105 -25.11 5.68 -1.54
C ASP A 105 -24.01 4.66 -1.86
N LEU A 106 -24.36 3.38 -1.83
CA LEU A 106 -23.47 2.28 -2.17
C LEU A 106 -23.81 1.69 -3.55
N SER A 107 -24.52 2.45 -4.41
CA SER A 107 -24.98 1.99 -5.72
C SER A 107 -23.83 1.73 -6.70
N LYS A 108 -22.76 2.54 -6.63
CA LYS A 108 -21.51 2.36 -7.42
C LYS A 108 -20.69 1.15 -6.94
N GLY A 109 -19.45 1.07 -7.40
CA GLY A 109 -18.53 -0.05 -7.15
C GLY A 109 -18.53 -1.03 -8.31
N LEU A 110 -17.78 -2.12 -8.14
CA LEU A 110 -17.71 -3.21 -9.10
C LEU A 110 -18.40 -4.44 -8.52
N TYR A 111 -19.05 -5.22 -9.38
CA TYR A 111 -19.29 -6.62 -9.10
C TYR A 111 -17.96 -7.37 -9.12
N ASP A 112 -17.80 -8.28 -8.17
CA ASP A 112 -16.51 -8.91 -7.90
C ASP A 112 -16.03 -9.79 -9.04
N ALA A 113 -16.86 -10.73 -9.49
CA ALA A 113 -16.51 -11.71 -10.51
C ALA A 113 -17.66 -11.91 -11.52
N GLY A 114 -18.17 -13.14 -11.60
CA GLY A 114 -19.37 -13.47 -12.40
C GLY A 114 -20.67 -13.37 -11.60
N ASP A 115 -20.57 -12.98 -10.33
CA ASP A 115 -21.66 -12.80 -9.38
C ASP A 115 -22.07 -11.32 -9.29
N HIS A 116 -23.06 -10.99 -8.44
CA HIS A 116 -23.48 -9.60 -8.20
C HIS A 116 -23.08 -9.08 -6.81
N MET A 117 -22.14 -9.75 -6.15
CA MET A 117 -21.57 -9.33 -4.88
C MET A 117 -20.64 -8.13 -5.05
N LYS A 118 -20.66 -7.24 -4.06
CA LYS A 118 -19.63 -6.20 -3.91
C LYS A 118 -18.73 -6.53 -2.72
N PHE A 119 -17.71 -7.33 -2.95
CA PHE A 119 -16.70 -7.63 -1.92
C PHE A 119 -15.67 -6.48 -1.83
N GLY A 120 -15.63 -5.82 -0.68
CA GLY A 120 -14.82 -4.61 -0.48
C GLY A 120 -13.32 -4.86 -0.54
N PHE A 121 -12.85 -6.01 -0.04
CA PHE A 121 -11.42 -6.33 0.03
C PHE A 121 -10.75 -6.48 -1.35
N PRO A 122 -11.21 -7.38 -2.24
CA PRO A 122 -10.66 -7.46 -3.61
C PRO A 122 -10.95 -6.20 -4.46
N MET A 123 -12.06 -5.50 -4.22
CA MET A 123 -12.35 -4.24 -4.91
C MET A 123 -11.37 -3.12 -4.52
N ALA A 124 -11.04 -3.01 -3.23
CA ALA A 124 -10.02 -2.07 -2.74
C ALA A 124 -8.66 -2.39 -3.36
N PHE A 125 -8.24 -3.66 -3.35
CA PHE A 125 -7.03 -4.11 -4.03
C PHE A 125 -7.00 -3.71 -5.51
N THR A 126 -8.10 -3.96 -6.23
CA THR A 126 -8.24 -3.54 -7.63
C THR A 126 -8.07 -2.03 -7.80
N GLY A 127 -8.62 -1.23 -6.88
CA GLY A 127 -8.43 0.22 -6.83
C GLY A 127 -6.98 0.64 -6.63
N THR A 128 -6.25 -0.03 -5.73
CA THR A 128 -4.82 0.21 -5.51
C THR A 128 -3.98 -0.13 -6.74
N ILE A 129 -4.19 -1.30 -7.35
CA ILE A 129 -3.43 -1.73 -8.53
C ILE A 129 -3.73 -0.86 -9.74
N LEU A 130 -5.00 -0.48 -9.95
CA LEU A 130 -5.34 0.44 -11.03
C LEU A 130 -4.71 1.82 -10.81
N SER A 131 -4.66 2.31 -9.56
CA SER A 131 -3.95 3.54 -9.23
C SER A 131 -2.47 3.44 -9.54
N TRP A 132 -1.81 2.37 -9.08
CA TRP A 132 -0.39 2.13 -9.33
C TRP A 132 -0.10 2.05 -10.84
N THR A 133 -0.93 1.32 -11.58
CA THR A 133 -0.85 1.23 -13.06
C THR A 133 -0.93 2.60 -13.72
N ILE A 134 -1.85 3.46 -13.28
CA ILE A 134 -1.99 4.81 -13.84
C ILE A 134 -0.76 5.68 -13.49
N LEU A 135 -0.21 5.55 -12.28
CA LEU A 135 0.97 6.31 -11.86
C LEU A 135 2.21 5.93 -12.67
N GLU A 136 2.48 4.63 -12.84
CA GLU A 136 3.67 4.14 -13.55
C GLU A 136 3.54 4.27 -15.08
N TYR A 137 2.38 3.92 -15.61
CA TYR A 137 2.20 3.73 -17.06
C TYR A 137 1.28 4.76 -17.70
N LYS A 138 1.17 5.96 -17.12
CA LYS A 138 0.32 7.06 -17.63
C LYS A 138 0.53 7.34 -19.11
N GLN A 139 1.79 7.40 -19.55
CA GLN A 139 2.16 7.72 -20.93
C GLN A 139 1.70 6.63 -21.90
N LEU A 140 1.85 5.36 -21.53
CA LEU A 140 1.35 4.22 -22.31
C LEU A 140 -0.18 4.23 -22.41
N LEU A 141 -0.87 4.41 -21.28
CA LEU A 141 -2.33 4.54 -21.26
C LEU A 141 -2.82 5.71 -22.13
N THR A 142 -2.04 6.80 -22.20
CA THR A 142 -2.32 7.94 -23.07
C THR A 142 -2.13 7.58 -24.53
N GLY A 143 -1.01 6.93 -24.88
CA GLY A 143 -0.70 6.50 -26.24
C GLY A 143 -1.75 5.54 -26.82
N TYR A 144 -2.32 4.66 -26.00
CA TYR A 144 -3.40 3.76 -26.38
C TYR A 144 -4.81 4.35 -26.24
N GLY A 145 -4.95 5.62 -25.85
CA GLY A 145 -6.25 6.27 -25.66
C GLY A 145 -7.11 5.65 -24.54
N LYS A 146 -6.49 4.98 -23.56
CA LYS A 146 -7.16 4.30 -22.44
C LYS A 146 -7.06 5.03 -21.10
N LEU A 147 -6.27 6.09 -21.01
CA LEU A 147 -6.11 6.85 -19.76
C LEU A 147 -7.45 7.35 -19.19
N ASN A 148 -8.32 7.92 -20.03
CA ASN A 148 -9.61 8.45 -19.54
C ASN A 148 -10.53 7.35 -19.01
N LEU A 149 -10.57 6.19 -19.68
CA LEU A 149 -11.36 5.05 -19.20
C LEU A 149 -10.78 4.47 -17.90
N ALA A 150 -9.45 4.40 -17.78
CA ALA A 150 -8.79 3.96 -16.55
C ALA A 150 -9.09 4.92 -15.37
N LEU A 151 -9.03 6.23 -15.60
CA LEU A 151 -9.39 7.25 -14.60
C LEU A 151 -10.87 7.18 -14.21
N ASP A 152 -11.76 6.94 -15.17
CA ASP A 152 -13.20 6.79 -14.92
C ASP A 152 -13.51 5.51 -14.12
N ASN A 153 -12.86 4.39 -14.44
CA ASN A 153 -12.97 3.17 -13.65
C ASN A 153 -12.44 3.37 -12.22
N LEU A 154 -11.27 3.99 -12.07
CA LEU A 154 -10.70 4.27 -10.76
C LEU A 154 -11.63 5.15 -9.93
N ARG A 155 -12.17 6.22 -10.53
CA ARG A 155 -13.12 7.09 -9.84
C ARG A 155 -14.39 6.36 -9.43
N TRP A 156 -14.87 5.41 -10.24
CA TRP A 156 -16.04 4.60 -9.92
C TRP A 156 -15.83 3.75 -8.66
N ILE A 157 -14.64 3.16 -8.54
CA ILE A 157 -14.22 2.39 -7.37
C ILE A 157 -14.08 3.31 -6.16
N THR A 158 -13.33 4.42 -6.29
CA THR A 158 -13.04 5.28 -5.14
C THR A 158 -14.25 6.06 -4.64
N ASP A 159 -15.20 6.42 -5.50
CA ASP A 159 -16.50 6.98 -5.08
C ASP A 159 -17.26 5.99 -4.18
N TYR A 160 -17.26 4.70 -4.53
CA TYR A 160 -17.85 3.65 -3.70
C TYR A 160 -17.10 3.48 -2.36
N LEU A 161 -15.77 3.38 -2.39
CA LEU A 161 -14.96 3.21 -1.17
C LEU A 161 -15.10 4.41 -0.20
N VAL A 162 -15.18 5.64 -0.72
CA VAL A 162 -15.46 6.84 0.09
C VAL A 162 -16.83 6.74 0.76
N ASN A 163 -17.87 6.36 0.01
CA ASN A 163 -19.22 6.23 0.55
C ASN A 163 -19.38 5.05 1.52
N ALA A 164 -18.59 3.99 1.34
CA ALA A 164 -18.53 2.84 2.24
C ALA A 164 -17.91 3.20 3.60
N HIS A 165 -17.00 4.18 3.65
CA HIS A 165 -16.44 4.74 4.88
C HIS A 165 -17.37 5.83 5.46
N SER A 166 -18.42 5.38 6.14
CA SER A 166 -19.52 6.24 6.61
C SER A 166 -19.20 7.06 7.88
N ALA A 167 -18.22 6.63 8.66
CA ALA A 167 -17.70 7.33 9.83
C ALA A 167 -16.26 6.88 10.13
N ASP A 168 -15.51 7.66 10.91
CA ASP A 168 -14.06 7.49 11.18
C ASP A 168 -13.59 6.07 11.53
N ASN A 169 -14.45 5.21 12.07
CA ASN A 169 -14.12 3.82 12.41
C ASN A 169 -15.25 2.86 12.00
N VAL A 170 -15.89 3.13 10.86
CA VAL A 170 -16.98 2.32 10.30
C VAL A 170 -16.77 2.22 8.78
N LEU A 171 -16.63 1.00 8.29
CA LEU A 171 -16.47 0.71 6.87
C LEU A 171 -17.44 -0.40 6.45
N CYS A 172 -18.25 -0.15 5.43
CA CYS A 172 -19.02 -1.19 4.74
C CYS A 172 -18.08 -2.02 3.87
N ILE A 173 -17.95 -3.31 4.14
CA ILE A 173 -17.01 -4.20 3.45
C ILE A 173 -17.69 -5.18 2.51
N GLN A 174 -19.02 -5.25 2.53
CA GLN A 174 -19.79 -6.09 1.62
C GLN A 174 -21.19 -5.51 1.39
N VAL A 175 -21.67 -5.65 0.14
CA VAL A 175 -23.08 -5.49 -0.22
C VAL A 175 -23.55 -6.75 -0.93
N GLY A 176 -24.67 -7.31 -0.45
CA GLY A 176 -25.21 -8.59 -0.89
C GLY A 176 -25.03 -9.70 0.14
N ASP A 177 -25.84 -10.75 0.01
CA ASP A 177 -25.64 -12.04 0.69
C ASP A 177 -25.12 -13.04 -0.35
N PRO A 178 -23.89 -13.55 -0.20
CA PRO A 178 -23.29 -14.37 -1.23
C PRO A 178 -23.96 -15.74 -1.38
N LYS A 179 -24.63 -16.26 -0.34
CA LYS A 179 -25.39 -17.51 -0.47
C LYS A 179 -26.64 -17.32 -1.32
N VAL A 180 -27.31 -16.17 -1.18
CA VAL A 180 -28.49 -15.82 -1.98
C VAL A 180 -28.08 -15.49 -3.41
N ASP A 181 -27.10 -14.61 -3.57
CA ASP A 181 -26.57 -14.16 -4.87
C ASP A 181 -26.11 -15.36 -5.72
N HIS A 182 -25.28 -16.24 -5.15
CA HIS A 182 -24.72 -17.39 -5.87
C HIS A 182 -25.72 -18.54 -6.09
N SER A 183 -26.89 -18.48 -5.45
CA SER A 183 -27.99 -19.43 -5.73
C SER A 183 -28.82 -19.01 -6.96
N CYS A 184 -28.60 -17.81 -7.48
CA CYS A 184 -29.27 -17.25 -8.64
C CYS A 184 -28.36 -17.21 -9.87
N TRP A 185 -28.98 -17.23 -11.05
CA TRP A 185 -28.31 -16.90 -12.31
C TRP A 185 -29.19 -15.94 -13.09
N ASP A 186 -28.96 -14.65 -12.90
CA ASP A 186 -29.75 -13.58 -13.49
C ASP A 186 -28.88 -12.46 -14.05
N ARG A 187 -29.53 -11.44 -14.59
CA ARG A 187 -28.85 -10.21 -15.01
C ARG A 187 -28.82 -9.26 -13.80
N PRO A 188 -27.76 -8.47 -13.61
CA PRO A 188 -27.69 -7.56 -12.46
C PRO A 188 -28.83 -6.52 -12.50
N GLU A 189 -29.35 -6.19 -13.68
CA GLU A 189 -30.48 -5.27 -13.85
C GLU A 189 -31.84 -5.87 -13.42
N SER A 190 -31.89 -7.17 -13.16
CA SER A 190 -33.11 -7.92 -12.80
C SER A 190 -33.10 -8.48 -11.37
N MET A 191 -32.06 -8.18 -10.58
CA MET A 191 -31.97 -8.55 -9.17
C MET A 191 -33.19 -8.04 -8.39
N THR A 192 -33.75 -8.90 -7.55
CA THR A 192 -34.93 -8.60 -6.70
C THR A 192 -34.72 -8.96 -5.25
N GLU A 193 -33.67 -9.72 -4.95
CA GLU A 193 -33.26 -10.12 -3.62
C GLU A 193 -32.84 -8.90 -2.77
N GLU A 194 -32.95 -9.05 -1.46
CA GLU A 194 -32.37 -8.08 -0.55
C GLU A 194 -30.85 -8.15 -0.61
N ARG A 195 -30.21 -6.99 -0.65
CA ARG A 195 -28.75 -6.85 -0.73
C ARG A 195 -28.21 -6.27 0.58
N PRO A 196 -28.03 -7.09 1.63
CA PRO A 196 -27.66 -6.62 2.96
C PRO A 196 -26.27 -5.99 2.96
N LEU A 197 -26.03 -5.12 3.95
CA LEU A 197 -24.76 -4.45 4.17
C LEU A 197 -24.03 -5.09 5.34
N LEU A 198 -22.72 -5.30 5.21
CA LEU A 198 -21.88 -5.79 6.30
C LEU A 198 -20.79 -4.77 6.60
N PHE A 199 -20.67 -4.41 7.88
CA PHE A 199 -19.76 -3.37 8.35
C PHE A 199 -18.72 -3.92 9.32
N ILE A 200 -17.48 -3.45 9.19
CA ILE A 200 -16.49 -3.50 10.27
C ILE A 200 -16.55 -2.21 11.09
N ASN A 201 -16.20 -2.31 12.36
CA ASN A 201 -16.13 -1.19 13.28
C ASN A 201 -15.19 -1.50 14.46
N LYS A 202 -15.19 -0.64 15.49
CA LYS A 202 -14.33 -0.78 16.68
C LYS A 202 -14.49 -2.11 17.44
N THR A 203 -15.68 -2.73 17.44
CA THR A 203 -15.96 -3.99 18.15
C THR A 203 -15.88 -5.20 17.24
N SER A 204 -15.96 -4.99 15.93
CA SER A 204 -15.89 -6.01 14.88
C SER A 204 -14.83 -5.56 13.85
N PRO A 205 -13.54 -5.66 14.18
CA PRO A 205 -12.46 -5.08 13.37
C PRO A 205 -12.17 -5.86 12.08
N GLY A 206 -11.46 -5.21 11.17
CA GLY A 206 -10.96 -5.75 9.90
C GLY A 206 -9.83 -4.88 9.36
N SER A 207 -8.63 -5.04 9.92
CA SER A 207 -7.43 -4.27 9.60
C SER A 207 -6.92 -4.49 8.19
N ASP A 208 -7.08 -5.71 7.69
CA ASP A 208 -6.83 -6.14 6.32
C ASP A 208 -7.63 -5.27 5.32
N VAL A 209 -8.95 -5.38 5.32
CA VAL A 209 -9.82 -4.67 4.38
C VAL A 209 -9.83 -3.16 4.61
N ALA A 210 -9.71 -2.68 5.86
CA ALA A 210 -9.56 -1.25 6.13
C ALA A 210 -8.20 -0.71 5.64
N GLY A 211 -7.12 -1.48 5.83
CA GLY A 211 -5.78 -1.17 5.35
C GLY A 211 -5.72 -1.11 3.83
N GLU A 212 -6.26 -2.12 3.13
CA GLU A 212 -6.29 -2.11 1.66
C GLU A 212 -7.16 -0.97 1.12
N THR A 213 -8.28 -0.64 1.78
CA THR A 213 -9.09 0.53 1.41
C THR A 213 -8.32 1.83 1.62
N ALA A 214 -7.54 1.93 2.69
CA ALA A 214 -6.65 3.07 2.93
C ALA A 214 -5.58 3.18 1.84
N ALA A 215 -4.95 2.07 1.45
CA ALA A 215 -3.98 2.00 0.37
C ALA A 215 -4.59 2.47 -0.96
N ALA A 216 -5.77 1.96 -1.33
CA ALA A 216 -6.48 2.31 -2.56
C ALA A 216 -6.76 3.82 -2.65
N LEU A 217 -7.28 4.40 -1.56
CA LEU A 217 -7.61 5.82 -1.50
C LEU A 217 -6.35 6.71 -1.45
N ALA A 218 -5.29 6.29 -0.77
CA ALA A 218 -4.01 6.99 -0.76
C ALA A 218 -3.37 6.99 -2.16
N ALA A 219 -3.29 5.84 -2.83
CA ALA A 219 -2.76 5.71 -4.18
C ALA A 219 -3.58 6.54 -5.19
N ALA A 220 -4.91 6.46 -5.13
CA ALA A 220 -5.79 7.23 -5.99
C ALA A 220 -5.67 8.74 -5.75
N SER A 221 -5.39 9.18 -4.51
CA SER A 221 -5.17 10.59 -4.21
C SER A 221 -3.99 11.17 -5.01
N LEU A 222 -2.93 10.38 -5.25
CA LEU A 222 -1.81 10.77 -6.11
C LEU A 222 -2.24 10.91 -7.57
N VAL A 223 -3.02 9.96 -8.09
CA VAL A 223 -3.52 9.94 -9.46
C VAL A 223 -4.32 11.22 -9.78
N PHE A 224 -5.22 11.61 -8.87
CA PHE A 224 -6.10 12.77 -9.07
C PHE A 224 -5.51 14.11 -8.59
N LYS A 225 -4.29 14.11 -8.02
CA LYS A 225 -3.71 15.30 -7.37
C LYS A 225 -3.68 16.54 -8.25
N SER A 226 -3.30 16.40 -9.52
CA SER A 226 -3.19 17.52 -10.46
C SER A 226 -4.47 17.83 -11.22
N SER A 227 -5.34 16.83 -11.43
CA SER A 227 -6.59 17.00 -12.20
C SER A 227 -7.78 17.42 -11.34
N ASN A 228 -7.80 17.05 -10.05
CA ASN A 228 -8.86 17.40 -9.11
C ASN A 228 -8.34 17.40 -7.66
N ALA A 229 -7.73 18.51 -7.25
CA ALA A 229 -7.12 18.66 -5.93
C ALA A 229 -8.10 18.49 -4.75
N THR A 230 -9.36 18.94 -4.91
CA THR A 230 -10.40 18.78 -3.88
C THR A 230 -10.74 17.30 -3.67
N TYR A 231 -10.95 16.55 -4.76
CA TYR A 231 -11.22 15.12 -4.69
C TYR A 231 -10.02 14.35 -4.13
N SER A 232 -8.81 14.64 -4.63
CA SER A 232 -7.55 14.08 -4.10
C SER A 232 -7.42 14.28 -2.59
N SER A 233 -7.71 15.49 -2.08
CA SER A 233 -7.68 15.80 -0.64
C SER A 233 -8.74 15.01 0.14
N SER A 234 -9.93 14.81 -0.43
CA SER A 234 -10.98 13.99 0.16
C SER A 234 -10.57 12.51 0.26
N LEU A 235 -10.02 11.94 -0.82
CA LEU A 235 -9.50 10.57 -0.83
C LEU A 235 -8.43 10.37 0.23
N LEU A 236 -7.47 11.30 0.31
CA LEU A 236 -6.39 11.24 1.29
C LEU A 236 -6.88 11.39 2.74
N LYS A 237 -7.95 12.16 2.97
CA LYS A 237 -8.58 12.24 4.30
C LYS A 237 -9.13 10.88 4.72
N HIS A 238 -9.93 10.24 3.85
CA HIS A 238 -10.49 8.91 4.14
C HIS A 238 -9.38 7.86 4.33
N ALA A 239 -8.34 7.90 3.49
CA ALA A 239 -7.20 6.99 3.60
C ALA A 239 -6.52 7.05 4.97
N LYS A 240 -6.26 8.26 5.49
CA LYS A 240 -5.67 8.45 6.81
C LYS A 240 -6.56 7.92 7.93
N GLN A 241 -7.86 8.23 7.88
CA GLN A 241 -8.82 7.78 8.88
C GLN A 241 -8.95 6.25 8.91
N LEU A 242 -8.99 5.61 7.73
CA LEU A 242 -9.06 4.16 7.62
C LEU A 242 -7.77 3.46 8.06
N PHE A 243 -6.60 4.03 7.77
CA PHE A 243 -5.35 3.51 8.29
C PHE A 243 -5.28 3.60 9.83
N ASP A 244 -5.67 4.75 10.39
CA ASP A 244 -5.73 4.94 11.84
C ASP A 244 -6.72 3.95 12.48
N PHE A 245 -7.87 3.72 11.85
CA PHE A 245 -8.85 2.70 12.27
C PHE A 245 -8.25 1.29 12.22
N ALA A 246 -7.64 0.91 11.10
CA ALA A 246 -7.05 -0.41 10.87
C ALA A 246 -5.95 -0.75 11.87
N ASP A 247 -5.02 0.18 12.13
CA ASP A 247 -3.90 -0.05 13.05
C ASP A 247 -4.34 -0.03 14.52
N LYS A 248 -5.32 0.82 14.87
CA LYS A 248 -5.79 0.96 16.26
C LYS A 248 -6.69 -0.19 16.70
N TYR A 249 -7.53 -0.71 15.81
CA TYR A 249 -8.48 -1.79 16.11
C TYR A 249 -8.12 -3.01 15.28
N ARG A 250 -7.16 -3.79 15.79
CA ARG A 250 -6.56 -4.89 15.03
C ARG A 250 -7.42 -6.14 14.94
N GLY A 251 -7.58 -6.68 13.75
CA GLY A 251 -8.23 -7.97 13.53
C GLY A 251 -8.35 -8.34 12.05
N ILE A 252 -8.50 -9.63 11.79
CA ILE A 252 -8.75 -10.18 10.45
C ILE A 252 -10.27 -10.15 10.22
N TYR A 253 -10.74 -9.53 9.13
CA TYR A 253 -12.20 -9.39 8.92
C TYR A 253 -12.88 -10.74 8.75
N SER A 254 -12.24 -11.71 8.09
CA SER A 254 -12.79 -13.05 7.91
C SER A 254 -12.79 -13.87 9.20
N TYR A 255 -12.08 -13.44 10.25
CA TYR A 255 -12.19 -14.06 11.59
C TYR A 255 -13.33 -13.41 12.38
N THR A 256 -13.55 -12.11 12.18
CA THR A 256 -14.71 -11.39 12.70
C THR A 256 -16.01 -11.89 12.06
N PHE A 257 -15.97 -12.24 10.77
CA PHE A 257 -17.09 -12.77 9.99
C PHE A 257 -16.71 -14.09 9.28
N PRO A 258 -16.68 -15.23 10.01
CA PRO A 258 -16.19 -16.51 9.51
C PRO A 258 -16.79 -16.99 8.19
N ASP A 259 -18.08 -16.72 7.95
CA ASP A 259 -18.76 -17.13 6.72
C ASP A 259 -18.12 -16.53 5.45
N LEU A 260 -17.43 -15.38 5.56
CA LEU A 260 -16.78 -14.70 4.43
C LEU A 260 -15.50 -15.40 3.97
N ALA A 261 -14.89 -16.24 4.83
CA ALA A 261 -13.71 -17.02 4.48
C ALA A 261 -13.95 -18.03 3.34
N ASN A 262 -15.20 -18.37 3.06
CA ASN A 262 -15.55 -19.24 1.92
C ASN A 262 -15.44 -18.54 0.56
N TYR A 263 -15.27 -17.21 0.55
CA TYR A 263 -15.20 -16.39 -0.66
C TYR A 263 -13.84 -15.69 -0.76
N TYR A 264 -13.55 -14.85 0.23
CA TYR A 264 -12.30 -14.11 0.35
C TYR A 264 -11.79 -14.26 1.78
N ASN A 265 -10.99 -15.29 2.03
CA ASN A 265 -10.35 -15.45 3.34
C ASN A 265 -9.10 -14.57 3.44
N SER A 266 -8.97 -13.74 4.48
CA SER A 266 -7.69 -13.11 4.80
C SER A 266 -6.78 -14.07 5.58
N THR A 267 -5.51 -14.12 5.19
CA THR A 267 -4.49 -14.92 5.88
C THR A 267 -3.75 -14.15 6.97
N ASP A 268 -3.54 -12.86 6.77
CA ASP A 268 -2.94 -11.92 7.70
C ASP A 268 -3.47 -10.49 7.43
N TYR A 269 -3.23 -9.55 8.34
CA TYR A 269 -3.51 -8.12 8.11
C TYR A 269 -2.25 -7.25 8.14
N HIS A 270 -1.12 -7.84 8.57
CA HIS A 270 0.06 -7.05 8.83
C HIS A 270 0.64 -6.46 7.53
N ASP A 271 0.60 -7.21 6.44
CA ASP A 271 1.08 -6.74 5.15
C ASP A 271 0.21 -5.61 4.57
N GLU A 272 -1.10 -5.59 4.81
CA GLU A 272 -1.96 -4.45 4.46
C GLU A 272 -1.62 -3.20 5.26
N LEU A 273 -1.26 -3.34 6.54
CA LEU A 273 -0.81 -2.18 7.33
C LEU A 273 0.50 -1.61 6.79
N LEU A 274 1.45 -2.46 6.41
CA LEU A 274 2.72 -2.02 5.81
C LEU A 274 2.50 -1.38 4.43
N TRP A 275 1.63 -1.99 3.61
CA TRP A 275 1.23 -1.55 2.28
C TRP A 275 0.52 -0.20 2.31
N ALA A 276 -0.48 -0.05 3.19
CA ALA A 276 -1.22 1.20 3.38
C ALA A 276 -0.29 2.32 3.88
N ALA A 277 0.59 2.03 4.84
CA ALA A 277 1.58 2.99 5.29
C ALA A 277 2.53 3.40 4.15
N ALA A 278 2.99 2.48 3.30
CA ALA A 278 3.83 2.81 2.15
C ALA A 278 3.11 3.76 1.18
N TRP A 279 1.85 3.47 0.82
CA TRP A 279 1.06 4.36 -0.05
C TRP A 279 0.76 5.72 0.59
N LEU A 280 0.50 5.76 1.90
CA LEU A 280 0.33 7.01 2.64
C LEU A 280 1.62 7.83 2.68
N TYR A 281 2.79 7.19 2.79
CA TYR A 281 4.07 7.87 2.64
C TYR A 281 4.19 8.50 1.26
N HIS A 282 3.95 7.75 0.18
CA HIS A 282 3.99 8.29 -1.18
C HIS A 282 3.01 9.45 -1.38
N ALA A 283 1.79 9.34 -0.83
CA ALA A 283 0.77 10.37 -0.97
C ALA A 283 1.06 11.67 -0.18
N THR A 284 1.74 11.55 0.96
CA THR A 284 1.89 12.67 1.93
C THR A 284 3.31 13.22 2.05
N GLY A 285 4.33 12.42 1.74
CA GLY A 285 5.72 12.70 2.12
C GLY A 285 5.97 12.67 3.63
N ASN A 286 5.01 12.22 4.45
CA ASN A 286 5.17 12.18 5.90
C ASN A 286 6.02 10.96 6.31
N MET A 287 7.21 11.24 6.83
CA MET A 287 8.19 10.24 7.26
C MET A 287 7.68 9.28 8.34
N THR A 288 6.64 9.64 9.10
CA THR A 288 6.07 8.73 10.11
C THR A 288 5.50 7.46 9.49
N TYR A 289 4.95 7.53 8.28
CA TYR A 289 4.46 6.34 7.59
C TYR A 289 5.59 5.45 7.08
N LEU A 290 6.68 6.04 6.56
CA LEU A 290 7.86 5.27 6.18
C LEU A 290 8.52 4.59 7.39
N GLN A 291 8.60 5.30 8.51
CA GLN A 291 9.06 4.75 9.78
C GLN A 291 8.15 3.62 10.25
N TYR A 292 6.82 3.79 10.16
CA TYR A 292 5.88 2.72 10.47
C TYR A 292 6.15 1.45 9.63
N THR A 293 6.28 1.59 8.31
CA THR A 293 6.57 0.46 7.41
C THR A 293 7.88 -0.22 7.80
N THR A 294 8.97 0.54 7.94
CA THR A 294 10.31 -0.01 8.22
C THR A 294 10.44 -0.64 9.62
N ASP A 295 9.90 0.01 10.66
CA ASP A 295 9.97 -0.48 12.04
C ASP A 295 9.09 -1.71 12.28
N ASN A 296 7.92 -1.75 11.64
CA ASN A 296 6.99 -2.86 11.81
C ASN A 296 7.26 -4.02 10.85
N GLY A 297 7.85 -3.81 9.68
CA GLY A 297 7.97 -4.89 8.70
C GLY A 297 8.84 -6.06 9.16
N LYS A 298 9.85 -5.83 10.02
CA LYS A 298 10.56 -6.93 10.71
C LYS A 298 9.70 -7.61 11.78
N LYS A 299 8.96 -6.81 12.58
CA LYS A 299 8.12 -7.31 13.68
C LYS A 299 6.97 -8.18 13.18
N PHE A 300 6.38 -7.75 12.07
CA PHE A 300 5.24 -8.37 11.42
C PHE A 300 5.63 -9.56 10.55
N LYS A 301 6.93 -9.89 10.44
CA LYS A 301 7.44 -10.87 9.46
C LYS A 301 6.99 -10.54 8.02
N GLY A 302 6.68 -9.26 7.76
CA GLY A 302 6.08 -8.78 6.50
C GLY A 302 7.06 -8.73 5.33
N TYR A 303 8.35 -8.99 5.58
CA TYR A 303 9.39 -9.04 4.56
C TYR A 303 9.95 -10.45 4.35
N GLY A 304 9.14 -11.50 4.53
CA GLY A 304 9.57 -12.88 4.23
C GLY A 304 9.99 -13.08 2.77
N ASP A 305 9.96 -14.31 2.28
CA ASP A 305 10.21 -14.61 0.87
C ASP A 305 8.87 -14.82 0.15
N PRO A 306 8.09 -13.76 -0.16
CA PRO A 306 6.79 -13.93 -0.79
C PRO A 306 6.97 -14.54 -2.18
N THR A 307 6.14 -15.53 -2.50
CA THR A 307 6.17 -16.22 -3.80
C THR A 307 5.13 -15.68 -4.78
N TYR A 308 4.23 -14.80 -4.33
CA TYR A 308 3.20 -14.17 -5.14
C TYR A 308 2.76 -12.82 -4.55
N PHE A 309 1.98 -12.08 -5.33
CA PHE A 309 1.33 -10.82 -4.95
C PHE A 309 -0.15 -10.92 -5.35
N SER A 310 -1.06 -10.66 -4.42
CA SER A 310 -2.49 -10.88 -4.65
C SER A 310 -3.38 -9.95 -3.81
N TRP A 311 -4.70 -10.10 -3.97
CA TRP A 311 -5.69 -9.42 -3.13
C TRP A 311 -5.58 -9.78 -1.64
N ASP A 312 -4.84 -10.84 -1.28
CA ASP A 312 -4.62 -11.30 0.09
C ASP A 312 -3.20 -10.98 0.56
N ASP A 313 -2.16 -11.12 -0.28
CA ASP A 313 -0.76 -10.93 0.13
C ASP A 313 -0.07 -9.76 -0.59
N LYS A 314 0.34 -8.74 0.17
CA LYS A 314 0.94 -7.48 -0.32
C LYS A 314 2.44 -7.41 -0.05
N ARG A 315 3.04 -8.46 0.54
CA ARG A 315 4.45 -8.43 0.97
C ARG A 315 5.39 -8.17 -0.18
N ALA A 316 5.20 -8.85 -1.32
CA ALA A 316 6.02 -8.64 -2.52
C ALA A 316 5.92 -7.19 -3.06
N GLY A 317 4.74 -6.56 -2.96
CA GLY A 317 4.56 -5.17 -3.37
C GLY A 317 5.15 -4.15 -2.40
N THR A 318 5.33 -4.54 -1.13
CA THR A 318 5.80 -3.65 -0.05
C THR A 318 7.32 -3.72 0.16
N GLN A 319 7.98 -4.72 -0.43
CA GLN A 319 9.44 -4.85 -0.42
C GLN A 319 10.10 -3.81 -1.34
N VAL A 320 11.21 -3.23 -0.86
CA VAL A 320 12.09 -2.28 -1.57
C VAL A 320 13.53 -2.73 -1.46
#